data_AF-A0A4Y2SWM3-F1
#
_entry.id   AF-A0A4Y2SWM3-F1
#
_cell.length_a   1.000
_cell.length_b   1.000
_cell.length_c   1.000
_cell.angle_alpha   90.00
_cell.angle_beta   90.00
_cell.angle_gamma   90.00
#
_symmetry.space_group_name_H-M   'P 1'
#
loop_
_entity.id
_entity.type
_entity.pdbx_description
1 polymer ?
#
loop_
_entity_poly.entity_id
_entity_poly.type
_entity_poly.pdbx_seq_one_letter_code
_entity_poly.pdbx_strand_id
1 'polypeptide(L)'
;MEFEKNKKKRSVIRQLTTKLLTKIEVSYSKTDIAMDEKLENLRDFSLQLAEKLSELKHLDSQIKTDASVDELEDEIIQSGISRKGYYLERKIAKIHKPAHRKS
;
A
#
# COMPACT_ATOMS: atom_id res chain seq x y z
N MET A 1 -38.68 50.21 -46.30
CA MET A 1 -38.79 50.10 -44.81
C MET A 1 -38.49 48.67 -44.30
N GLU A 2 -38.93 47.63 -45.02
CA GLU A 2 -38.69 46.20 -44.71
C GLU A 2 -37.21 45.79 -44.57
N PHE A 3 -36.36 46.27 -45.50
CA PHE A 3 -34.96 45.88 -45.60
C PHE A 3 -34.14 46.25 -44.35
N GLU A 4 -34.34 47.46 -43.83
CA GLU A 4 -33.67 47.92 -42.61
C GLU A 4 -34.14 47.18 -41.35
N LYS A 5 -35.43 46.78 -41.29
CA LYS A 5 -35.92 45.91 -40.21
C LYS A 5 -35.24 44.54 -40.25
N ASN A 6 -35.08 43.94 -41.43
CA ASN A 6 -34.41 42.65 -41.59
C ASN A 6 -32.91 42.71 -41.29
N LYS A 7 -32.24 43.82 -41.62
CA LYS A 7 -30.84 44.05 -41.28
C LYS A 7 -30.63 44.14 -39.76
N LYS A 8 -31.51 44.88 -39.05
CA LYS A 8 -31.53 44.91 -37.58
C LYS A 8 -31.78 43.52 -36.97
N LYS A 9 -32.78 42.77 -37.47
CA LYS A 9 -33.04 41.39 -37.00
C LYS A 9 -31.81 40.49 -37.15
N ARG A 10 -31.14 40.52 -38.30
CA ARG A 10 -29.89 39.77 -38.53
C ARG A 10 -28.78 40.17 -37.57
N SER A 11 -28.62 41.46 -37.31
CA SER A 11 -27.61 41.98 -36.37
C SER A 11 -27.87 41.47 -34.94
N VAL A 12 -29.11 41.52 -34.48
CA VAL A 12 -29.51 41.02 -33.16
C VAL A 12 -29.30 39.51 -33.06
N ILE A 13 -29.71 38.74 -34.08
CA ILE A 13 -29.47 37.29 -34.13
C ILE A 13 -27.97 37.00 -34.03
N ARG A 14 -27.14 37.68 -34.83
CA ARG A 14 -25.69 37.50 -34.81
C ARG A 14 -25.11 37.80 -33.43
N GLN A 15 -25.52 38.90 -32.78
CA GLN A 15 -25.06 39.22 -31.42
C GLN A 15 -25.47 38.15 -30.40
N LEU A 16 -26.71 37.67 -30.46
CA LEU A 16 -27.20 36.63 -29.55
C LEU A 16 -26.46 35.30 -29.77
N THR A 17 -26.27 34.90 -31.03
CA THR A 17 -25.52 33.68 -31.37
C THR A 17 -24.08 33.77 -30.90
N THR A 18 -23.37 34.86 -31.18
CA THR A 18 -21.99 35.05 -30.69
C THR A 18 -21.93 34.99 -29.17
N LYS A 19 -22.84 35.68 -28.46
CA LYS A 19 -22.88 35.67 -26.99
C LYS A 19 -23.14 34.27 -26.43
N LEU A 20 -23.96 33.46 -27.09
CA LEU A 20 -24.21 32.08 -26.69
C LEU A 20 -22.97 31.21 -26.91
N LEU A 21 -22.34 31.30 -28.08
CA LEU A 21 -21.12 30.55 -28.41
C LEU A 21 -19.98 30.86 -27.42
N THR A 22 -19.73 32.14 -27.12
CA THR A 22 -18.70 32.52 -26.15
C THR A 22 -19.00 31.98 -24.75
N LYS A 23 -20.27 31.96 -24.31
CA LYS A 23 -20.63 31.35 -23.02
C LYS A 23 -20.37 29.85 -23.00
N ILE A 24 -20.63 29.16 -24.12
CA ILE A 24 -20.37 27.74 -24.28
C ILE A 24 -18.86 27.47 -24.18
N GLU A 25 -18.04 28.18 -24.96
CA GLU A 25 -16.57 28.05 -24.95
C GLU A 25 -15.98 28.26 -23.55
N VAL A 26 -16.38 29.33 -22.86
CA VAL A 26 -15.92 29.63 -21.49
C VAL A 26 -16.33 28.54 -20.50
N SER A 27 -17.54 27.98 -20.66
CA SER A 27 -18.04 26.94 -19.75
C SER A 27 -17.29 25.61 -19.96
N TYR A 28 -17.02 25.24 -21.21
CA TYR A 28 -16.23 24.05 -21.52
C TYR A 28 -14.78 24.20 -21.06
N SER A 29 -14.13 25.34 -21.33
CA SER A 29 -12.75 25.59 -20.89
C SER A 29 -12.58 25.51 -19.37
N LYS A 30 -13.54 26.04 -18.59
CA LYS A 30 -13.51 25.92 -17.12
C LYS A 30 -13.70 24.48 -16.64
N THR A 31 -14.53 23.70 -17.33
CA THR A 31 -14.78 22.30 -16.99
C THR A 31 -13.54 21.45 -17.29
N ASP A 32 -12.85 21.75 -18.39
CA ASP A 32 -11.61 21.08 -18.82
C ASP A 32 -10.49 21.27 -17.78
N ILE A 33 -10.22 22.53 -17.39
CA ILE A 33 -9.20 22.85 -16.38
C ILE A 33 -9.50 22.18 -15.03
N ALA A 34 -10.76 22.21 -14.57
CA ALA A 34 -11.14 21.58 -13.31
C ALA A 34 -11.08 20.04 -13.37
N MET A 35 -11.20 19.45 -14.56
CA MET A 35 -11.05 18.01 -14.76
C MET A 35 -9.58 17.61 -14.75
N ASP A 36 -8.71 18.38 -15.39
CA ASP A 36 -7.26 18.17 -15.40
C ASP A 36 -6.66 18.23 -13.99
N GLU A 37 -7.01 19.25 -13.20
CA GLU A 37 -6.57 19.36 -11.79
C GLU A 37 -7.00 18.15 -10.96
N LYS A 38 -8.22 17.63 -11.16
CA LYS A 38 -8.68 16.42 -10.46
C LYS A 38 -7.94 15.17 -10.91
N LEU A 39 -7.63 15.06 -12.20
CA LEU A 39 -6.88 13.93 -12.75
C LEU A 39 -5.43 13.93 -12.25
N GLU A 40 -4.81 15.10 -12.12
CA GLU A 40 -3.47 15.24 -11.54
C GLU A 40 -3.46 14.83 -10.06
N ASN A 41 -4.40 15.33 -9.26
CA ASN A 41 -4.55 14.91 -7.86
C ASN A 41 -4.79 13.40 -7.70
N LEU A 42 -5.56 12.79 -8.60
CA LEU A 42 -5.78 11.33 -8.61
C LEU A 42 -4.49 10.55 -8.94
N ARG A 43 -3.65 11.07 -9.85
CA ARG A 43 -2.36 10.47 -10.16
C ARG A 43 -1.42 10.53 -8.97
N ASP A 44 -1.32 11.67 -8.31
CA ASP A 44 -0.48 11.83 -7.12
C ASP A 44 -0.94 10.92 -5.98
N PHE A 45 -2.26 10.83 -5.75
CA PHE A 45 -2.81 9.91 -4.76
C PHE A 45 -2.51 8.45 -5.10
N SER A 46 -2.60 8.08 -6.39
CA SER A 46 -2.26 6.73 -6.86
C SER A 46 -0.78 6.38 -6.63
N LEU A 47 0.12 7.34 -6.86
CA LEU A 47 1.56 7.17 -6.59
C LEU A 47 1.82 6.97 -5.10
N GLN A 48 1.24 7.81 -4.24
CA GLN A 48 1.36 7.67 -2.78
C GLN A 48 0.81 6.33 -2.29
N LEU A 49 -0.31 5.86 -2.85
CA LEU A 49 -0.89 4.57 -2.51
C LEU A 49 0.03 3.42 -2.92
N ALA A 50 0.67 3.49 -4.09
CA ALA A 50 1.62 2.49 -4.55
C ALA A 50 2.86 2.40 -3.65
N GLU A 51 3.41 3.54 -3.20
CA GLU A 51 4.50 3.56 -2.22
C GLU A 51 4.10 2.91 -0.90
N LYS A 52 2.93 3.27 -0.35
CA LYS A 52 2.44 2.67 0.90
C LYS A 52 2.15 1.18 0.79
N LEU A 53 1.66 0.71 -0.35
CA LEU A 53 1.52 -0.73 -0.61
C LEU A 53 2.87 -1.45 -0.65
N SER A 54 3.92 -0.80 -1.17
CA SER A 54 5.28 -1.34 -1.17
C SER A 54 5.84 -1.44 0.25
N GLU A 55 5.70 -0.37 1.05
CA GLU A 55 6.09 -0.36 2.47
C GLU A 55 5.38 -1.48 3.26
N LEU A 56 4.07 -1.66 3.06
CA LEU A 56 3.30 -2.71 3.74
C LEU A 56 3.77 -4.11 3.37
N LYS A 57 4.10 -4.38 2.10
CA LYS A 57 4.66 -5.68 1.68
C LYS A 57 6.01 -5.96 2.32
N HIS A 58 6.83 -4.92 2.46
CA HIS A 58 8.13 -5.05 3.12
C HIS A 58 7.97 -5.36 4.61
N LEU A 59 7.07 -4.68 5.31
CA LEU A 59 6.76 -4.95 6.71
C LEU A 59 6.17 -6.37 6.91
N ASP A 60 5.26 -6.81 6.05
CA ASP A 60 4.70 -8.17 6.09
C ASP A 60 5.80 -9.24 5.92
N SER A 61 6.79 -8.97 5.06
CA SER A 61 7.93 -9.88 4.87
C SER A 61 8.85 -9.93 6.10
N GLN A 62 9.05 -8.79 6.78
CA GLN A 62 9.81 -8.74 8.03
C GLN A 62 9.10 -9.55 9.12
N ILE A 63 7.81 -9.33 9.32
CA ILE A 63 7.03 -10.05 10.34
C ILE A 63 7.11 -11.57 10.14
N LYS A 64 7.01 -12.04 8.90
CA LYS A 64 7.17 -13.48 8.59
C LYS A 64 8.56 -14.00 8.93
N THR A 65 9.58 -13.20 8.68
CA THR A 65 10.96 -13.57 8.98
C THR A 65 11.19 -13.60 10.49
N ASP A 66 10.76 -12.57 11.21
CA ASP A 66 10.89 -12.47 12.66
C ASP A 66 10.16 -13.63 13.36
N ALA A 67 8.93 -13.95 12.94
CA ALA A 67 8.20 -15.11 13.45
C ALA A 67 8.96 -16.44 13.23
N SER A 68 9.63 -16.60 12.08
CA SER A 68 10.44 -17.80 11.82
C SER A 68 11.72 -17.86 12.67
N VAL A 69 12.27 -16.71 13.05
CA VAL A 69 13.43 -16.64 13.95
C VAL A 69 13.02 -17.02 15.36
N ASP A 70 11.88 -16.53 15.85
CA ASP A 70 11.34 -16.87 17.17
C ASP A 70 11.12 -18.39 17.32
N GLU A 71 10.53 -19.03 16.31
CA GLU A 71 10.35 -20.49 16.29
C GLU A 71 11.69 -21.26 16.36
N LEU A 72 12.70 -20.80 15.64
CA LEU A 72 14.04 -21.39 15.66
C LEU A 72 14.73 -21.20 17.02
N GLU A 73 14.56 -20.05 17.66
CA GLU A 73 15.11 -19.78 19.00
C GLU A 73 14.50 -20.72 20.04
N ASP A 74 13.18 -20.92 19.99
CA ASP A 74 12.47 -21.85 20.87
C ASP A 74 12.96 -23.30 20.70
N GLU A 75 13.14 -23.77 19.46
CA GLU A 75 13.69 -25.09 19.19
C GLU A 75 15.14 -25.26 19.72
N ILE A 76 15.98 -24.23 19.55
CA ILE A 76 17.35 -24.25 20.06
C ILE A 76 17.36 -24.35 21.58
N ILE A 77 16.54 -23.55 22.27
CA ILE A 77 16.41 -23.57 23.72
C ILE A 77 15.94 -24.95 24.20
N GLN A 78 14.89 -25.50 23.58
CA GLN A 78 14.36 -26.82 23.95
C GLN A 78 15.38 -27.93 23.73
N SER A 79 16.12 -27.89 22.62
CA SER A 79 17.17 -28.87 22.33
C SER A 79 18.34 -28.76 23.32
N GLY A 80 18.70 -27.56 23.76
CA GLY A 80 19.75 -27.30 24.74
C GLY A 80 19.39 -27.84 26.13
N ILE A 81 18.15 -27.60 26.59
CA ILE A 81 17.64 -28.15 27.85
C ILE A 81 17.65 -29.68 27.82
N SER A 82 17.14 -30.27 26.73
CA SER A 82 17.10 -31.72 26.53
C SER A 82 18.50 -32.34 26.60
N ARG A 83 19.47 -31.78 25.85
CA ARG A 83 20.87 -32.24 25.89
C ARG A 83 21.43 -32.19 27.30
N LYS A 84 21.23 -31.07 28.02
CA LYS A 84 21.75 -30.89 29.38
C LYS A 84 21.17 -31.92 30.36
N GLY A 85 19.88 -32.24 30.25
CA GLY A 85 19.24 -33.32 30.99
C GLY A 85 19.92 -34.68 30.76
N TYR A 86 20.10 -35.07 29.49
CA TYR A 86 20.81 -36.31 29.14
C TYR A 86 22.25 -36.36 29.65
N TYR A 87 22.98 -35.24 29.64
CA TYR A 87 24.33 -35.16 30.20
C TYR A 87 24.36 -35.40 31.71
N LEU A 88 23.38 -34.86 32.43
CA LEU A 88 23.25 -35.03 33.88
C LEU A 88 22.87 -36.47 34.23
N GLU A 89 21.91 -37.08 33.53
CA GLU A 89 21.56 -38.50 33.71
C GLU A 89 22.76 -39.42 33.49
N ARG A 90 23.55 -39.21 32.43
CA ARG A 90 24.78 -39.99 32.20
C ARG A 90 25.81 -39.79 33.30
N LYS A 91 25.95 -38.60 33.87
CA LYS A 91 26.85 -38.34 35.01
C LYS A 91 26.36 -39.09 36.26
N ILE A 92 25.07 -39.02 36.56
CA ILE A 92 24.47 -39.70 37.72
C ILE A 92 24.60 -41.23 37.60
N ALA A 93 24.35 -41.78 36.42
CA ALA A 93 24.49 -43.22 36.15
C ALA A 93 25.94 -43.74 36.29
N LYS A 94 26.93 -42.89 36.01
CA LYS A 94 28.36 -43.22 36.23
C LYS A 94 28.71 -43.25 37.72
N ILE A 95 28.08 -42.41 38.53
CA ILE A 95 28.28 -42.37 40.00
C ILE A 95 27.58 -43.55 40.67
N HIS A 96 26.41 -43.97 40.16
CA HIS A 96 25.62 -45.07 40.70
C HIS A 96 26.02 -46.47 40.18
N LYS A 97 27.16 -46.63 39.48
CA LYS A 97 27.61 -47.97 39.06
C LYS A 97 27.87 -48.82 40.31
N PRO A 98 27.13 -49.92 40.54
CA PRO A 98 27.38 -50.78 41.69
C PRO A 98 28.76 -51.42 41.53
N ALA A 99 29.61 -51.26 42.54
CA ALA A 99 30.85 -52.00 42.62
C ALA A 99 30.49 -53.49 42.71
N HIS A 100 30.70 -54.24 41.63
CA HIS A 100 30.66 -55.69 41.69
C HIS A 100 31.68 -56.15 42.73
N ARG A 101 31.22 -56.49 43.94
CA ARG A 101 31.97 -57.31 44.88
C ARG A 101 32.18 -58.66 44.19
N LYS A 102 33.40 -58.90 43.72
CA LYS A 102 33.85 -60.22 43.33
C LYS A 102 33.82 -61.09 44.58
N SER A 103 32.91 -62.06 44.60
CA SER A 103 32.98 -63.23 45.47
C SER A 103 33.81 -64.31 44.79
#